data_AF-A0A6M8VQX7-F1
#
_entry.id   AF-A0A6M8VQX7-F1
#
_cell.length_a   1.000
_cell.length_b   1.000
_cell.length_c   1.000
_cell.angle_alpha   90.00
_cell.angle_beta   90.00
_cell.angle_gamma   90.00
#
_symmetry.space_group_name_H-M   'P 1'
#
loop_
_entity.id
_entity.type
_entity.pdbx_description
1 polymer ?
#
loop_
_entity_poly.entity_id
_entity_poly.type
_entity_poly.pdbx_seq_one_letter_code
_entity_poly.pdbx_strand_id
1 'polypeptide(L)'
;MESFLTHVPEGTAWYYIIMMGGAAVMIASAFHPKVRKMRWYWGITAMTVAIIFWGCHFVYSQEHASVTVTYGESLRVQAGAGAPDLRWSEIDQGAIRRIDWQTDAALAPVKRDFGTGFPGFAAGWFTLRNDEKAFVIMVRDAPEGSDVLIPVQKTEGDSYQMILSLQDPQGFLDYMQQK
;
A
#
# COMPACT_ATOMS: atom_id res chain seq x y z
N MET A 1 -13.87 -14.49 8.94
CA MET A 1 -13.33 -13.18 8.49
C MET A 1 -12.33 -12.77 9.54
N GLU A 2 -11.08 -13.17 9.39
CA GLU A 2 -10.01 -12.76 10.30
C GLU A 2 -9.15 -11.76 9.53
N SER A 3 -9.18 -10.50 9.96
CA SER A 3 -8.32 -9.44 9.44
C SER A 3 -7.06 -9.38 10.30
N PHE A 4 -5.92 -9.78 9.74
CA PHE A 4 -4.67 -9.91 10.49
C PHE A 4 -3.78 -8.65 10.45
N LEU A 5 -4.25 -7.53 9.87
CA LEU A 5 -3.46 -6.29 9.74
C LEU A 5 -4.12 -5.06 10.34
N THR A 6 -3.26 -4.23 10.96
CA THR A 6 -3.58 -3.03 11.72
C THR A 6 -3.83 -1.79 10.87
N HIS A 7 -4.65 -0.93 11.46
CA HIS A 7 -4.96 0.46 11.09
C HIS A 7 -3.75 1.25 10.57
N VAL A 8 -3.91 1.94 9.44
CA VAL A 8 -2.93 2.91 8.93
C VAL A 8 -2.83 4.09 9.93
N PRO A 9 -1.62 4.62 10.24
CA PRO A 9 -1.46 5.67 11.24
C PRO A 9 -2.05 7.01 10.77
N GLU A 10 -2.63 7.77 11.71
CA GLU A 10 -3.28 9.09 11.57
C GLU A 10 -2.37 10.25 11.07
N GLY A 11 -1.23 9.95 10.46
CA GLY A 11 -0.20 10.93 10.08
C GLY A 11 -0.51 11.80 8.86
N THR A 12 -1.60 11.53 8.14
CA THR A 12 -1.99 12.26 6.93
C THR A 12 -2.81 13.52 7.19
N ALA A 13 -3.33 13.69 8.42
CA ALA A 13 -4.14 14.83 8.84
C ALA A 13 -3.49 16.19 8.54
N TRP A 14 -2.17 16.30 8.70
CA TRP A 14 -1.42 17.53 8.45
C TRP A 14 -1.40 17.96 6.98
N TYR A 15 -1.47 17.00 6.05
CA TYR A 15 -1.49 17.30 4.61
C TYR A 15 -2.83 17.96 4.21
N TYR A 16 -3.94 17.52 4.79
CA TYR A 16 -5.24 18.14 4.62
C TYR A 16 -5.26 19.58 5.14
N ILE A 17 -4.61 19.85 6.28
CA ILE A 17 -4.52 21.20 6.85
C ILE A 17 -3.76 22.15 5.90
N ILE A 18 -2.63 21.72 5.35
CA ILE A 18 -1.84 22.53 4.41
C ILE A 18 -2.62 22.78 3.10
N MET A 19 -3.27 21.75 2.56
CA MET A 19 -4.08 21.88 1.34
C MET A 19 -5.32 22.76 1.53
N MET A 20 -6.04 22.62 2.65
CA MET A 20 -7.18 23.49 2.97
C MET A 20 -6.75 24.95 3.19
N GLY A 21 -5.60 25.18 3.82
CA GLY A 21 -5.02 26.52 3.96
C GLY A 21 -4.71 27.17 2.61
N GLY A 22 -4.09 26.43 1.68
CA GLY A 22 -3.80 26.91 0.33
C GLY A 22 -5.08 27.24 -0.47
N ALA A 23 -6.09 26.37 -0.39
CA ALA A 23 -7.39 26.61 -1.02
C ALA A 23 -8.11 27.84 -0.43
N ALA A 24 -8.08 28.02 0.89
CA ALA A 24 -8.69 29.17 1.57
C ALA A 24 -8.05 30.50 1.15
N VAL A 25 -6.72 30.56 1.02
CA VAL A 25 -6.00 31.76 0.56
C VAL A 25 -6.34 32.09 -0.91
N MET A 26 -6.46 31.08 -1.77
CA MET A 26 -6.86 31.23 -3.18
C MET A 26 -8.31 31.72 -3.31
N ILE A 27 -9.22 31.19 -2.49
CA ILE A 27 -10.62 31.64 -2.44
C ILE A 27 -10.70 33.08 -1.90
N ALA A 28 -9.98 33.42 -0.84
CA ALA A 28 -9.97 34.76 -0.26
C ALA A 28 -9.44 35.81 -1.24
N SER A 29 -8.40 35.48 -2.01
CA SER A 29 -7.85 36.37 -3.04
C SER A 29 -8.78 36.58 -4.25
N ALA A 30 -9.75 35.69 -4.48
CA ALA A 30 -10.80 35.88 -5.50
C ALA A 30 -11.73 37.07 -5.19
N PHE A 31 -11.83 37.50 -3.92
CA PHE A 31 -12.61 38.66 -3.50
C PHE A 31 -11.87 39.98 -3.64
N HIS A 32 -10.59 39.96 -4.02
CA HIS A 32 -9.82 41.18 -4.24
C HIS A 32 -10.34 41.92 -5.50
N PRO A 33 -10.58 43.24 -5.43
CA PRO A 33 -11.29 43.99 -6.48
C PRO A 33 -10.60 43.97 -7.85
N LYS A 34 -9.27 43.79 -7.88
CA LYS A 34 -8.48 43.65 -9.12
C LYS A 34 -8.63 42.27 -9.77
N VAL A 35 -8.91 41.23 -8.98
CA VAL A 35 -8.92 39.83 -9.41
C VAL A 35 -10.33 39.40 -9.84
N ARG A 36 -11.37 39.96 -9.22
CA ARG A 36 -12.79 39.64 -9.47
C ARG A 36 -13.22 39.73 -10.94
N LYS A 37 -12.59 40.62 -11.73
CA LYS A 37 -12.93 40.83 -13.15
C LYS A 37 -12.19 39.87 -14.10
N MET A 38 -11.19 39.13 -13.63
CA MET A 38 -10.42 38.20 -14.45
C MET A 38 -11.08 36.82 -14.48
N ARG A 39 -11.75 36.51 -15.60
CA ARG A 39 -12.44 35.21 -15.81
C ARG A 39 -11.48 34.01 -15.80
N TRP A 40 -10.23 34.18 -16.21
CA TRP A 40 -9.22 33.11 -16.20
C TRP A 40 -8.79 32.70 -14.78
N TYR A 41 -8.87 33.63 -13.82
CA TYR A 41 -8.52 33.37 -12.42
C TYR A 41 -9.49 32.37 -11.77
N TRP A 42 -10.78 32.49 -12.08
CA TRP A 42 -11.80 31.53 -11.62
C TRP A 42 -11.56 30.12 -12.19
N GLY A 43 -11.07 30.02 -13.43
CA GLY A 43 -10.68 28.74 -14.02
C GLY A 43 -9.52 28.07 -13.28
N ILE A 44 -8.46 28.82 -12.95
CA ILE A 44 -7.30 28.30 -12.19
C ILE A 44 -7.71 27.92 -10.76
N THR A 45 -8.56 28.71 -10.12
CA THR A 45 -9.05 28.43 -8.77
C THR A 45 -9.87 27.14 -8.75
N ALA A 46 -10.82 26.98 -9.68
CA ALA A 46 -11.61 25.77 -9.80
C ALA A 46 -10.74 24.53 -10.10
N MET A 47 -9.76 24.66 -11.00
CA MET A 47 -8.83 23.58 -11.33
C MET A 47 -7.98 23.17 -10.11
N THR A 48 -7.53 24.13 -9.32
CA THR A 48 -6.71 23.84 -8.13
C THR A 48 -7.54 23.14 -7.06
N VAL A 49 -8.77 23.59 -6.82
CA VAL A 49 -9.70 22.92 -5.90
C VAL A 49 -10.01 21.50 -6.37
N ALA A 50 -10.20 21.29 -7.68
CA ALA A 50 -10.43 19.96 -8.24
C ALA A 50 -9.22 19.03 -8.04
N ILE A 51 -7.99 19.53 -8.25
CA ILE A 51 -6.76 18.76 -8.01
C ILE A 51 -6.61 18.39 -6.54
N ILE A 52 -6.86 19.33 -5.62
CA ILE A 52 -6.83 19.08 -4.18
C ILE A 52 -7.89 18.05 -3.81
N PHE A 53 -9.13 18.21 -4.30
CA PHE A 53 -10.22 17.27 -4.03
C PHE A 53 -9.89 15.85 -4.53
N TRP A 54 -9.39 15.71 -5.76
CA TRP A 54 -8.96 14.43 -6.30
C TRP A 54 -7.76 13.84 -5.54
N GLY A 55 -6.78 14.66 -5.18
CA GLY A 55 -5.63 14.23 -4.36
C GLY A 55 -6.07 13.71 -2.99
N CYS A 56 -6.93 14.46 -2.29
CA CYS A 56 -7.52 14.06 -1.02
C CYS A 56 -8.34 12.77 -1.15
N HIS A 57 -9.20 12.67 -2.17
CA HIS A 57 -9.98 11.46 -2.42
C HIS A 57 -9.07 10.25 -2.72
N PHE A 58 -7.98 10.46 -3.46
CA PHE A 58 -7.01 9.41 -3.75
C PHE A 58 -6.26 8.97 -2.49
N VAL A 59 -5.81 9.90 -1.65
CA VAL A 59 -5.15 9.58 -0.37
C VAL A 59 -6.12 8.86 0.58
N TYR A 60 -7.34 9.40 0.76
CA TYR A 60 -8.38 8.79 1.56
C TYR A 60 -8.74 7.37 1.07
N SER A 61 -8.82 7.17 -0.24
CA SER A 61 -9.07 5.85 -0.83
C SER A 61 -7.92 4.87 -0.60
N GLN A 62 -6.70 5.34 -0.37
CA GLN A 62 -5.53 4.51 -0.13
C GLN A 62 -5.31 4.25 1.37
N GLU A 63 -5.76 5.15 2.26
CA GLU A 63 -5.80 4.94 3.72
C GLU A 63 -6.75 3.81 4.14
N HIS A 64 -7.71 3.47 3.30
CA HIS A 64 -8.60 2.31 3.48
C HIS A 64 -8.07 1.03 2.80
N ALA A 65 -6.79 1.00 2.41
CA ALA A 65 -6.14 -0.22 1.92
C ALA A 65 -5.97 -1.23 3.09
N SER A 66 -7.07 -1.87 3.46
CA SER A 66 -7.07 -2.99 4.39
C SER A 66 -6.71 -4.27 3.65
N VAL A 67 -5.70 -4.98 4.14
CA VAL A 67 -5.38 -6.32 3.65
C VAL A 67 -6.44 -7.28 4.16
N THR A 68 -7.56 -7.32 3.43
CA THR A 68 -8.66 -8.23 3.71
C THR A 68 -8.37 -9.53 2.99
N VAL A 69 -7.88 -10.52 3.73
CA VAL A 69 -7.83 -11.91 3.26
C VAL A 69 -9.27 -12.42 3.14
N THR A 70 -9.88 -12.21 1.97
CA THR A 70 -11.24 -12.66 1.70
C THR A 70 -11.21 -14.13 1.32
N TYR A 71 -11.92 -14.96 2.08
CA TYR A 71 -12.02 -16.41 1.84
C TYR A 71 -12.85 -16.71 0.57
N GLY A 72 -12.30 -17.53 -0.33
CA GLY A 72 -12.92 -18.04 -1.55
C GLY A 72 -11.97 -18.97 -2.32
N GLU A 73 -12.14 -19.11 -3.65
CA GLU A 73 -11.22 -19.87 -4.53
C GLU A 73 -9.81 -19.23 -4.68
N SER A 74 -9.63 -18.01 -4.18
CA SER A 74 -8.41 -17.22 -4.27
C SER A 74 -8.11 -16.48 -2.96
N LEU A 75 -6.82 -16.33 -2.66
CA LEU A 75 -6.26 -15.44 -1.66
C LEU A 75 -6.14 -14.04 -2.27
N ARG A 76 -7.09 -13.15 -1.99
CA ARG A 76 -7.01 -11.76 -2.43
C ARG A 76 -6.26 -10.92 -1.41
N VAL A 77 -5.13 -10.34 -1.82
CA VAL A 77 -4.36 -9.40 -1.01
C VAL A 77 -4.73 -7.97 -1.43
N GLN A 78 -5.52 -7.24 -0.64
CA GLN A 78 -5.83 -5.83 -0.90
C GLN A 78 -4.84 -4.92 -0.16
N ALA A 79 -3.69 -4.65 -0.77
CA ALA A 79 -2.68 -3.75 -0.19
C ALA A 79 -2.41 -2.52 -1.08
N GLY A 80 -3.48 -1.85 -1.52
CA GLY A 80 -3.39 -0.69 -2.39
C GLY A 80 -3.39 -1.05 -3.88
N ALA A 81 -3.13 -0.04 -4.72
CA ALA A 81 -3.23 -0.19 -6.18
C ALA A 81 -2.16 -1.16 -6.72
N GLY A 82 -2.60 -2.19 -7.45
CA GLY A 82 -1.71 -3.15 -8.12
C GLY A 82 -1.34 -4.39 -7.32
N ALA A 83 -2.03 -4.66 -6.22
CA ALA A 83 -1.88 -5.91 -5.48
C ALA A 83 -2.39 -7.11 -6.29
N PRO A 84 -1.63 -8.22 -6.36
CA PRO A 84 -2.03 -9.40 -7.13
C PRO A 84 -3.17 -10.17 -6.44
N ASP A 85 -4.07 -10.73 -7.25
CA ASP A 85 -5.05 -11.73 -6.82
C ASP A 85 -4.40 -13.11 -6.95
N LEU A 86 -4.20 -13.82 -5.83
CA LEU A 86 -3.49 -15.10 -5.80
C LEU A 86 -4.49 -16.25 -5.74
N ARG A 87 -4.33 -17.29 -6.57
CA ARG A 87 -5.09 -18.53 -6.38
C ARG A 87 -4.38 -19.45 -5.40
N TRP A 88 -5.13 -20.24 -4.63
CA TRP A 88 -4.53 -21.20 -3.70
C TRP A 88 -3.60 -22.20 -4.40
N SER A 89 -3.91 -22.56 -5.65
CA SER A 89 -3.08 -23.44 -6.48
C SER A 89 -1.73 -22.83 -6.90
N GLU A 90 -1.59 -21.51 -6.79
CA GLU A 90 -0.36 -20.79 -7.16
C GLU A 90 0.56 -20.59 -5.95
N ILE A 91 0.10 -20.94 -4.74
CA ILE A 91 0.85 -20.74 -3.51
C ILE A 91 1.50 -22.05 -3.10
N ASP A 92 2.82 -22.05 -2.95
CA ASP A 92 3.52 -23.18 -2.35
C ASP A 92 3.43 -23.09 -0.83
N GLN A 93 2.36 -23.68 -0.27
CA GLN A 93 2.08 -23.66 1.16
C GLN A 93 3.20 -24.27 2.01
N GLY A 94 3.91 -25.27 1.48
CA GLY A 94 5.02 -25.93 2.18
C GLY A 94 6.30 -25.09 2.23
N ALA A 95 6.42 -24.10 1.35
CA ALA A 95 7.55 -23.18 1.30
C ALA A 95 7.28 -21.84 2.00
N ILE A 96 6.09 -21.64 2.57
CA ILE A 96 5.77 -20.46 3.37
C ILE A 96 6.57 -20.50 4.66
N ARG A 97 7.34 -19.44 4.91
CA ARG A 97 8.18 -19.34 6.11
C ARG A 97 8.35 -17.92 6.58
N ARG A 98 8.69 -17.76 7.85
CA ARG A 98 9.13 -16.49 8.42
C ARG A 98 10.47 -16.09 7.77
N ILE A 99 10.62 -14.81 7.49
CA ILE A 99 11.87 -14.23 6.99
C ILE A 99 12.70 -13.80 8.19
N ASP A 100 13.98 -14.15 8.16
CA ASP A 100 14.98 -13.55 9.04
C ASP A 100 15.93 -12.74 8.17
N TRP A 101 15.85 -11.40 8.27
CA TRP A 101 16.66 -10.50 7.47
C TRP A 101 18.17 -10.63 7.72
N GLN A 102 18.60 -11.25 8.82
CA GLN A 102 20.01 -11.56 9.05
C GLN A 102 20.49 -12.70 8.16
N THR A 103 19.66 -13.73 7.95
CA THR A 103 20.00 -14.90 7.12
C THR A 103 19.54 -14.76 5.68
N ASP A 104 18.45 -14.05 5.45
CA ASP A 104 17.77 -13.87 4.16
C ASP A 104 18.08 -12.50 3.53
N ALA A 105 19.28 -11.97 3.74
CA ALA A 105 19.68 -10.65 3.25
C ALA A 105 19.60 -10.51 1.71
N ALA A 106 19.52 -11.62 0.98
CA ALA A 106 19.28 -11.67 -0.47
C ALA A 106 17.83 -11.31 -0.86
N LEU A 107 16.88 -11.48 0.06
CA LEU A 107 15.47 -11.14 -0.13
C LEU A 107 15.16 -9.69 0.22
N ALA A 108 16.17 -8.89 0.57
CA ALA A 108 15.98 -7.49 0.91
C ALA A 108 15.48 -6.72 -0.33
N PRO A 109 14.35 -5.98 -0.24
CA PRO A 109 13.87 -5.17 -1.35
C PRO A 109 14.84 -4.01 -1.61
N VAL A 110 15.34 -3.91 -2.84
CA VAL A 110 16.34 -2.91 -3.24
C VAL A 110 15.69 -1.74 -3.98
N LYS A 111 14.76 -2.04 -4.89
CA LYS A 111 14.14 -1.04 -5.76
C LYS A 111 12.63 -1.26 -5.82
N ARG A 112 11.87 -0.18 -5.65
CA ARG A 112 10.42 -0.19 -5.87
C ARG A 112 10.11 0.09 -7.34
N ASP A 113 9.45 -0.83 -8.01
CA ASP A 113 9.06 -0.70 -9.42
C ASP A 113 7.68 -0.07 -9.56
N PHE A 114 6.72 -0.49 -8.72
CA PHE A 114 5.37 0.06 -8.73
C PHE A 114 4.70 -0.16 -7.38
N GLY A 115 4.06 0.85 -6.80
CA GLY A 115 3.29 0.66 -5.58
C GLY A 115 3.03 1.92 -4.78
N THR A 116 2.42 1.73 -3.63
CA THR A 116 2.01 2.75 -2.68
C THR A 116 2.99 2.80 -1.51
N GLY A 117 3.34 4.00 -1.05
CA GLY A 117 4.20 4.17 0.12
C GLY A 117 3.73 5.36 0.94
N PHE A 118 3.47 5.11 2.21
CA PHE A 118 3.10 6.09 3.23
C PHE A 118 4.05 6.00 4.42
N PRO A 119 4.15 7.05 5.25
CA PRO A 119 4.81 6.94 6.54
C PRO A 119 4.17 5.81 7.35
N GLY A 120 4.94 4.77 7.66
CA GLY A 120 4.47 3.60 8.40
C GLY A 120 4.04 2.40 7.56
N PHE A 121 3.85 2.55 6.24
CA PHE A 121 3.34 1.48 5.37
C PHE A 121 3.92 1.56 3.96
N ALA A 122 4.41 0.46 3.42
CA ALA A 122 4.82 0.36 2.01
C ALA A 122 4.26 -0.91 1.40
N ALA A 123 3.54 -0.79 0.28
CA ALA A 123 3.03 -1.93 -0.46
C ALA A 123 3.30 -1.77 -1.95
N GLY A 124 3.83 -2.80 -2.60
CA GLY A 124 4.08 -2.74 -4.04
C GLY A 124 4.97 -3.83 -4.58
N TRP A 125 5.26 -3.72 -5.87
CA TRP A 125 6.26 -4.50 -6.58
C TRP A 125 7.65 -3.93 -6.34
N PHE A 126 8.53 -4.80 -5.86
CA PHE A 126 9.93 -4.52 -5.63
C PHE A 126 10.80 -5.54 -6.36
N THR A 127 11.95 -5.07 -6.81
CA THR A 127 13.08 -5.93 -7.18
C THR A 127 13.91 -6.18 -5.92
N LEU A 128 14.12 -7.45 -5.60
CA LEU A 128 14.91 -7.95 -4.47
C LEU A 128 16.41 -7.92 -4.80
N ARG A 129 17.27 -8.12 -3.80
CA ARG A 129 18.74 -8.10 -3.97
C ARG A 129 19.26 -9.27 -4.83
N ASN A 130 18.53 -10.37 -4.90
CA ASN A 130 18.78 -11.49 -5.82
C ASN A 130 18.23 -11.26 -7.25
N ASP A 131 17.85 -10.02 -7.60
CA ASP A 131 17.23 -9.63 -8.87
C ASP A 131 15.86 -10.28 -9.16
N GLU A 132 15.27 -10.98 -8.18
CA GLU A 132 13.91 -11.52 -8.29
C GLU A 132 12.85 -10.44 -8.01
N LYS A 133 11.67 -10.60 -8.61
CA LYS A 133 10.54 -9.73 -8.35
C LYS A 133 9.75 -10.24 -7.15
N ALA A 134 9.35 -9.30 -6.29
CA ALA A 134 8.48 -9.59 -5.18
C ALA A 134 7.40 -8.54 -4.98
N PHE A 135 6.23 -8.98 -4.54
CA PHE A 135 5.22 -8.09 -4.00
C PHE A 135 5.43 -7.97 -2.49
N VAL A 136 5.85 -6.79 -2.03
CA VAL A 136 6.25 -6.55 -0.65
C VAL A 136 5.23 -5.64 0.00
N ILE A 137 4.74 -6.06 1.17
CA ILE A 137 3.94 -5.26 2.09
C ILE A 137 4.70 -5.17 3.40
N MET A 138 5.19 -3.98 3.71
CA MET A 138 5.96 -3.66 4.91
C MET A 138 5.20 -2.67 5.78
N VAL A 139 5.12 -2.96 7.07
CA VAL A 139 4.60 -2.07 8.10
C VAL A 139 5.79 -1.69 9.00
N ARG A 140 6.07 -0.39 9.14
CA ARG A 140 7.29 0.10 9.82
C ARG A 140 7.31 -0.24 11.32
N ASP A 141 6.13 -0.31 11.94
CA ASP A 141 5.97 -0.56 13.37
C ASP A 141 5.76 -2.04 13.70
N ALA A 142 5.94 -2.92 12.71
CA ALA A 142 5.80 -4.35 12.92
C ALA A 142 6.99 -4.89 13.72
N PRO A 143 6.77 -5.78 14.70
CA PRO A 143 7.85 -6.36 15.50
C PRO A 143 8.82 -7.16 14.63
N GLU A 144 10.09 -7.27 15.04
CA GLU A 144 11.09 -8.03 14.29
C GLU A 144 10.63 -9.46 14.00
N GLY A 145 10.76 -9.88 12.74
CA GLY A 145 10.26 -11.16 12.24
C GLY A 145 8.74 -11.22 12.00
N SER A 146 8.03 -10.11 12.01
CA SER A 146 6.65 -10.05 11.48
C SER A 146 6.56 -10.45 10.00
N ASP A 147 7.67 -10.44 9.27
CA ASP A 147 7.72 -10.67 7.85
C ASP A 147 7.65 -12.17 7.50
N VAL A 148 6.69 -12.52 6.66
CA VAL A 148 6.45 -13.87 6.14
C VAL A 148 6.66 -13.87 4.63
N LEU A 149 7.45 -14.84 4.17
CA LEU A 149 7.65 -15.15 2.76
C LEU A 149 6.59 -16.14 2.29
N ILE A 150 5.91 -15.77 1.21
CA ILE A 150 4.96 -16.62 0.50
C ILE A 150 5.47 -16.77 -0.94
N PRO A 151 6.07 -17.91 -1.29
CA PRO A 151 6.46 -18.20 -2.67
C PRO A 151 5.21 -18.40 -3.55
N VAL A 152 5.15 -17.68 -4.65
CA VAL A 152 4.04 -17.77 -5.62
C VAL A 152 4.57 -18.32 -6.94
N GLN A 153 4.05 -19.47 -7.33
CA GLN A 153 4.28 -20.11 -8.63
C GLN A 153 3.03 -19.91 -9.50
N LYS A 154 3.10 -18.98 -10.46
CA LYS A 154 2.04 -18.83 -11.45
C LYS A 154 2.08 -19.96 -12.47
N THR A 155 0.93 -20.55 -12.77
CA THR A 155 0.79 -21.56 -13.84
C THR A 155 1.09 -20.97 -15.22
N GLU A 156 0.89 -19.66 -15.39
CA GLU A 156 1.12 -18.94 -16.65
C GLU A 156 1.78 -17.58 -16.33
N GLY A 157 3.11 -17.53 -16.42
CA GLY A 157 3.93 -16.34 -16.14
C GLY A 157 5.19 -16.64 -15.31
N ASP A 158 5.90 -15.58 -14.92
CA ASP A 158 7.07 -15.69 -14.05
C ASP A 158 6.66 -15.96 -12.60
N SER A 159 7.40 -16.82 -11.91
CA SER A 159 7.30 -16.98 -10.45
C SER A 159 7.76 -15.70 -9.77
N TYR A 160 7.13 -15.38 -8.63
CA TYR A 160 7.50 -14.23 -7.84
C TYR A 160 7.32 -14.53 -6.36
N GLN A 161 7.96 -13.73 -5.53
CA GLN A 161 7.86 -13.88 -4.08
C GLN A 161 6.88 -12.85 -3.53
N MET A 162 6.13 -13.20 -2.49
CA MET A 162 5.33 -12.23 -1.75
C MET A 162 5.87 -12.14 -0.33
N ILE A 163 6.15 -10.92 0.13
CA ILE A 163 6.63 -10.66 1.49
C ILE A 163 5.56 -9.86 2.22
N LEU A 164 5.03 -10.43 3.30
CA LEU A 164 3.97 -9.82 4.10
C LEU A 164 4.46 -9.58 5.51
N SER A 165 4.44 -8.32 5.95
CA SER A 165 4.63 -7.97 7.36
C SER A 165 3.30 -8.15 8.10
N LEU A 166 3.22 -9.17 8.96
CA LEU A 166 2.03 -9.57 9.71
C LEU A 166 2.17 -9.28 11.21
N GLN A 167 1.09 -8.83 11.85
CA GLN A 167 1.12 -8.58 13.29
C GLN A 167 1.22 -9.89 14.10
N ASP A 168 0.58 -10.96 13.61
CA ASP A 168 0.69 -12.31 14.14
C ASP A 168 1.15 -13.28 13.02
N PRO A 169 2.47 -13.39 12.78
CA PRO A 169 2.99 -14.28 11.75
C PRO A 169 2.76 -15.75 12.10
N GLN A 170 2.75 -16.11 13.39
CA GLN A 170 2.61 -17.51 13.82
C GLN A 170 1.17 -17.99 13.60
N GLY A 171 0.17 -17.19 14.00
CA GLY A 171 -1.24 -17.52 13.74
C GLY A 171 -1.56 -17.66 12.25
N PHE A 172 -0.92 -16.85 11.39
CA PHE A 172 -1.05 -16.99 9.94
C PHE A 172 -0.40 -18.28 9.41
N LEU A 173 0.80 -18.63 9.88
CA LEU A 173 1.48 -19.87 9.46
C LEU A 173 0.69 -21.11 9.90
N ASP A 174 0.24 -21.14 11.15
CA ASP A 174 -0.56 -22.24 11.70
C ASP A 174 -1.87 -22.40 10.93
N TYR A 175 -2.47 -21.28 10.50
CA TYR A 175 -3.65 -21.28 9.64
C TYR A 175 -3.35 -21.86 8.25
N MET A 176 -2.26 -21.43 7.62
CA MET A 176 -1.86 -21.90 6.28
C MET A 176 -1.50 -23.39 6.26
N GLN A 177 -0.98 -23.94 7.37
CA GLN A 177 -0.64 -25.36 7.50
C GLN A 177 -1.85 -26.28 7.75
N GLN A 178 -2.99 -25.73 8.20
CA GLN A 178 -4.22 -26.51 8.42
C GLN A 178 -5.04 -26.73 7.14
N LYS A 179 -4.64 -26.12 6.02
CA LYS A 179 -5.31 -26.20 4.73
C LYS A 179 -4.62 -27.17 3.77
#